data_AF-A0A962H2B0-F1
#
_entry.id   AF-A0A962H2B0-F1
#
_cell.length_a   1.000
_cell.length_b   1.000
_cell.length_c   1.000
_cell.angle_alpha   90.00
_cell.angle_beta   90.00
_cell.angle_gamma   90.00
#
_symmetry.space_group_name_H-M   'P 1'
#
loop_
_entity.id
_entity.type
_entity.pdbx_description
1 polymer ?
#
loop_
_entity_poly.entity_id
_entity_poly.type
_entity_poly.pdbx_seq_one_letter_code
_entity_poly.pdbx_strand_id
1 'polypeptide(L)' 'MNDHRRQLLQFMLAAGALPALPLLAATPQPLTRAIPGTGEALPAVGLGTWRAFDVPRRGQSTREAQAALEALVKLGGRV' A
#
# COMPACT_ATOMS: atom_id res chain seq x y z
N MET A 1 -22.34 -39.65 -20.95
CA MET A 1 -22.33 -39.65 -19.47
C MET A 1 -21.09 -38.98 -18.85
N ASN A 2 -19.95 -38.89 -19.57
CA ASN A 2 -18.69 -38.33 -19.05
C ASN A 2 -18.66 -36.79 -18.98
N ASP A 3 -19.45 -36.10 -19.81
CA ASP A 3 -19.46 -34.62 -19.84
C ASP A 3 -20.03 -33.99 -18.55
N HIS A 4 -20.97 -34.66 -17.90
CA HIS A 4 -21.60 -34.16 -16.67
C HIS A 4 -20.63 -34.23 -15.48
N ARG A 5 -19.81 -35.28 -15.38
CA ARG A 5 -18.72 -35.34 -14.39
C ARG A 5 -17.69 -34.23 -14.61
N ARG A 6 -17.30 -34.01 -15.87
CA ARG A 6 -16.33 -32.97 -16.23
C ARG A 6 -16.86 -31.58 -15.88
N GLN A 7 -18.13 -31.29 -16.18
CA GLN A 7 -18.78 -30.04 -15.81
C GLN A 7 -18.88 -29.85 -14.30
N LEU A 8 -19.25 -30.88 -13.53
CA LEU A 8 -19.29 -30.80 -12.07
C LEU A 8 -17.92 -30.48 -11.45
N LEU A 9 -16.86 -31.11 -11.96
CA LEU A 9 -15.50 -30.82 -11.53
C LEU A 9 -15.07 -29.39 -11.86
N GLN A 10 -15.42 -28.89 -13.04
CA GLN A 10 -15.15 -27.51 -13.44
C GLN A 10 -15.89 -26.49 -12.57
N PHE A 11 -17.17 -26.75 -12.26
CA PHE A 11 -17.96 -25.89 -11.37
C PHE A 11 -17.42 -25.87 -9.94
N MET A 12 -17.00 -27.02 -9.40
CA MET A 12 -16.38 -27.06 -8.07
C MET A 12 -15.04 -26.33 -8.02
N LEU A 13 -14.22 -26.43 -9.07
CA LEU A 13 -12.95 -25.72 -9.16
C LEU A 13 -13.16 -24.19 -9.24
N ALA A 14 -14.11 -23.76 -10.07
CA ALA A 14 -14.47 -22.35 -10.21
C ALA A 14 -15.08 -21.77 -8.92
N ALA A 15 -15.97 -22.53 -8.26
CA ALA A 15 -16.56 -22.12 -6.98
C ALA A 15 -15.51 -22.05 -5.86
N GLY A 16 -14.53 -22.97 -5.86
CA GLY A 16 -13.41 -22.95 -4.93
C GLY A 16 -12.42 -21.79 -5.14
N ALA A 17 -12.39 -21.19 -6.34
CA ALA A 17 -11.52 -20.06 -6.66
C ALA A 17 -12.11 -18.68 -6.30
N LEU A 18 -13.43 -18.59 -6.09
CA LEU A 18 -14.11 -17.34 -5.67
C LEU A 18 -13.52 -16.66 -4.43
N PRO A 19 -13.16 -17.36 -3.33
CA PRO A 19 -12.54 -16.73 -2.16
C PRO A 19 -11.09 -16.27 -2.38
N ALA A 20 -10.44 -16.68 -3.48
CA ALA A 20 -9.08 -16.24 -3.83
C ALA A 20 -9.06 -14.94 -4.65
N LEU A 21 -10.20 -14.48 -5.17
CA LEU A 21 -10.33 -13.21 -5.88
C LEU A 21 -9.85 -11.98 -5.08
N PRO A 22 -10.17 -11.82 -3.77
CA PRO A 22 -9.63 -10.71 -2.97
C PRO A 22 -8.13 -10.83 -2.69
N LEU A 23 -7.53 -12.01 -2.79
CA LEU A 23 -6.08 -12.19 -2.64
C LEU A 23 -5.29 -11.65 -3.84
N LEU A 24 -5.96 -11.52 -5.00
CA LEU A 24 -5.42 -10.91 -6.21
C LEU A 24 -5.61 -9.39 -6.24
N ALA A 25 -6.27 -8.81 -5.24
CA ALA A 25 -6.40 -7.37 -5.14
C ALA A 25 -5.04 -6.75 -4.81
N ALA A 26 -4.46 -6.03 -5.77
CA ALA A 26 -3.21 -5.31 -5.56
C ALA A 26 -3.42 -4.24 -4.48
N THR A 27 -2.63 -4.30 -3.40
CA THR A 27 -2.54 -3.21 -2.45
C THR A 27 -1.98 -1.97 -3.16
N PRO A 28 -2.61 -0.79 -3.04
CA PRO A 28 -2.08 0.44 -3.61
C PRO A 28 -0.65 0.67 -3.08
N GLN A 29 0.32 0.71 -3.98
CA GLN A 29 1.71 0.99 -3.65
C GLN A 29 2.01 2.46 -4.00
N PRO A 30 2.84 3.16 -3.21
CA PRO A 30 3.27 4.51 -3.54
C PRO A 30 4.06 4.49 -4.85
N LEU A 31 3.87 5.51 -5.68
CA LEU A 31 4.69 5.71 -6.88
C LEU A 31 6.16 5.85 -6.46
N THR A 32 7.08 5.17 -7.15
CA THR A 32 8.51 5.22 -6.85
C THR A 32 9.34 5.77 -8.01
N ARG A 33 10.51 6.33 -7.71
CA ARG A 33 11.54 6.75 -8.66
C ARG A 33 12.90 6.19 -8.25
N ALA A 34 13.70 5.81 -9.24
CA ALA A 34 15.06 5.34 -9.01
C ALA A 34 16.01 6.53 -8.78
N ILE A 35 16.94 6.39 -7.84
CA ILE A 35 18.08 7.31 -7.69
C ILE A 35 19.05 7.07 -8.85
N PRO A 36 19.46 8.09 -9.63
CA PRO A 36 20.31 7.89 -10.81
C PRO A 36 21.65 7.18 -10.55
N GLY A 37 22.26 7.37 -9.38
CA GLY A 37 23.55 6.78 -9.05
C GLY A 37 23.48 5.34 -8.51
N THR A 38 22.41 5.00 -7.78
CA THR A 38 22.31 3.71 -7.07
C THR A 38 21.24 2.78 -7.63
N GLY A 39 20.28 3.31 -8.39
CA GLY A 39 19.10 2.58 -8.84
C GLY A 39 18.07 2.32 -7.74
N GLU A 40 18.30 2.77 -6.50
CA GLU A 40 17.40 2.55 -5.37
C GLU A 40 16.04 3.19 -5.63
N ALA A 41 14.96 2.42 -5.46
CA ALA A 41 13.59 2.88 -5.65
C ALA A 41 13.07 3.60 -4.40
N LEU A 42 12.98 4.92 -4.47
CA LEU A 42 12.40 5.76 -3.42
C LEU A 42 10.96 6.15 -3.73
N PRO A 43 10.09 6.38 -2.72
CA PRO A 43 8.78 6.99 -2.95
C PRO A 43 8.95 8.34 -3.63
N ALA A 44 8.13 8.61 -4.64
CA ALA A 44 8.17 9.86 -5.40
C ALA A 44 7.73 11.07 -4.58
N VAL A 45 7.05 10.84 -3.46
CA VAL A 45 6.62 11.85 -2.48
C VAL A 45 7.32 11.58 -1.16
N GLY A 46 7.98 12.60 -0.62
CA GLY A 46 8.63 12.59 0.69
C GLY A 46 8.11 13.71 1.58
N LEU A 47 8.49 13.67 2.86
CA LEU A 47 8.11 14.65 3.88
C LEU A 47 9.36 15.41 4.34
N GLY A 48 9.43 16.70 4.05
CA GLY A 48 10.49 17.57 4.56
C GLY A 48 10.20 18.02 5.99
N THR A 49 11.21 17.94 6.86
CA THR A 49 11.07 18.32 8.28
C THR A 49 11.45 19.78 8.57
N TRP A 50 12.27 20.39 7.72
CA TRP A 50 12.78 21.74 7.93
C TRP A 50 11.65 22.79 8.06
N ARG A 51 11.62 23.53 9.17
CA ARG A 51 10.58 24.51 9.58
C ARG A 51 9.22 23.93 9.91
N ALA A 52 8.69 23.04 9.07
CA ALA A 52 7.33 22.50 9.25
C ALA A 52 7.19 21.64 10.51
N PHE A 53 8.29 21.02 10.95
CA PHE A 53 8.33 20.16 12.14
C PHE A 53 9.05 20.81 13.34
N ASP A 54 9.43 22.09 13.24
CA ASP A 54 9.98 22.87 14.35
C ASP A 54 8.85 23.34 15.28
N VAL A 55 8.12 22.38 15.83
CA VAL A 55 6.92 22.59 16.66
C VAL A 55 7.24 22.46 18.15
N PRO A 56 6.53 23.17 19.03
CA PRO A 56 6.67 22.99 20.47
C PRO A 56 6.35 21.56 20.90
N ARG A 57 6.77 21.19 22.12
CA ARG A 57 6.59 19.83 22.66
C ARG A 57 5.12 19.39 22.77
N ARG A 58 4.20 20.35 22.91
CA ARG A 58 2.76 20.13 23.01
C ARG A 58 2.04 21.29 22.33
N GLY A 59 0.87 20.98 21.78
CA GLY A 59 0.01 21.97 21.16
C GLY A 59 -0.64 21.42 19.90
N GLN A 60 -1.40 22.27 19.23
CA GLN A 60 -2.08 21.92 18.01
C GLN A 60 -1.10 21.58 16.87
N SER A 61 -0.03 22.35 16.73
CA SER A 61 1.01 22.12 15.72
C SER A 61 1.73 20.78 15.89
N THR A 62 1.95 20.32 17.13
CA THR A 62 2.48 18.96 17.40
C THR A 62 1.53 17.88 16.89
N ARG A 63 0.21 18.04 17.10
CA ARG A 63 -0.80 17.07 16.64
C ARG A 63 -0.88 17.01 15.14
N GLU A 64 -0.78 18.17 14.48
CA GLU A 64 -0.76 18.25 13.01
C GLU A 64 0.49 17.58 12.42
N ALA A 65 1.66 17.82 13.02
CA ALA A 65 2.91 17.14 12.65
C ALA A 65 2.80 15.62 12.82
N GLN A 66 2.21 15.15 13.93
CA GLN A 66 1.94 13.73 14.17
C GLN A 66 0.99 13.14 13.12
N ALA A 67 -0.13 13.83 12.84
CA ALA A 67 -1.10 13.38 11.84
C ALA A 67 -0.49 13.29 10.43
N ALA A 68 0.41 14.21 10.06
CA ALA A 68 1.13 14.16 8.79
C ALA A 68 2.06 12.94 8.72
N LEU A 69 2.79 12.63 9.80
CA LEU A 69 3.67 11.47 9.86
C LEU A 69 2.88 10.16 9.83
N GLU A 70 1.77 10.08 10.56
CA GLU A 70 0.85 8.93 10.53
C GLU A 70 0.28 8.70 9.13
N ALA A 71 -0.14 9.77 8.45
CA ALA A 71 -0.62 9.68 7.08
C ALA A 71 0.45 9.19 6.11
N LEU A 72 1.70 9.68 6.24
CA LEU A 72 2.82 9.25 5.42
C LEU A 72 3.04 7.73 5.55
N VAL A 73 3.13 7.21 6.76
CA VAL A 73 3.36 5.78 7.02
C VAL A 73 2.17 4.94 6.54
N LYS A 74 0.94 5.37 6.82
CA LYS A 74 -0.29 4.67 6.39
C LYS A 74 -0.38 4.54 4.87
N LEU A 75 0.18 5.49 4.12
CA LEU A 75 0.19 5.51 2.66
C LEU A 75 1.45 4.85 2.05
N GLY A 76 2.28 4.18 2.86
CA GLY A 76 3.45 3.44 2.40
C GLY A 76 4.74 4.27 2.30
N GLY A 77 4.75 5.48 2.86
CA GLY A 77 5.97 6.26 3.07
C GLY A 77 6.89 5.61 4.11
N ARG A 78 8.19 5.91 4.02
CA ARG A 78 9.27 5.31 4.82
C ARG A 78 10.22 6.40 5.33
N VAL A 79 10.89 6.13 6.47
CA VAL A 79 11.80 7.03 7.20
C VAL A 79 13.24 6.51 7.10
#